data_AF-A0ABD5JCR5-F1
#
_entry.id   AF-A0ABD5JCR5-F1
#
_cell.length_a   1.000
_cell.length_b   1.000
_cell.length_c   1.000
_cell.angle_alpha   90.00
_cell.angle_beta   90.00
_cell.angle_gamma   90.00
#
_symmetry.space_group_name_H-M   'P 1'
#
loop_
_entity.id
_entity.type
_entity.pdbx_description
1 polymer ?
#
loop_
_entity_poly.entity_id
_entity_poly.type
_entity_poly.pdbx_seq_one_letter_code
_entity_poly.pdbx_strand_id
1 'polypeptide(L)' 'MEQAVVIVAGQSLAAAEALSLADAAPEELAYHLGAVKRSLRTVLQLLAPVERGGR' A
#
# COMPACT_ATOMS: atom_id res chain seq x y z
N MET A 1 -12.25 5.50 9.48
CA MET A 1 -10.79 5.26 9.40
C MET A 1 -10.46 4.23 8.32
N GLU A 2 -11.16 3.09 8.28
CA GLU A 2 -10.99 2.03 7.26
C GLU A 2 -11.11 2.52 5.82
N GLN A 3 -12.16 3.28 5.48
CA GLN A 3 -12.35 3.83 4.13
C GLN A 3 -11.15 4.65 3.65
N ALA A 4 -10.57 5.48 4.52
CA ALA A 4 -9.43 6.33 4.20
C ALA A 4 -8.18 5.48 3.89
N VAL A 5 -7.97 4.39 4.63
CA VAL A 5 -6.86 3.45 4.36
C VAL A 5 -7.02 2.81 2.99
N VAL A 6 -8.23 2.36 2.64
CA VAL A 6 -8.50 1.74 1.33
C VAL A 6 -8.28 2.74 0.19
N ILE A 7 -8.74 4.00 0.36
CA ILE A 7 -8.52 5.07 -0.63
C ILE A 7 -7.03 5.31 -0.83
N VAL A 8 -6.25 5.47 0.26
CA VAL A 8 -4.81 5.71 0.17
C VAL A 8 -4.08 4.51 -0.45
N ALA A 9 -4.51 3.28 -0.15
CA ALA A 9 -3.95 2.09 -0.79
C ALA A 9 -4.22 2.05 -2.29
N GLY A 10 -5.43 2.41 -2.72
CA GLY A 10 -5.77 2.55 -4.14
C GLY A 10 -4.94 3.63 -4.83
N GLN A 11 -4.73 4.77 -4.19
CA GLN A 11 -3.88 5.85 -4.71
C GLN A 11 -2.41 5.41 -4.86
N SER A 12 -1.86 4.72 -3.85
CA SER A 12 -0.49 4.19 -3.93
C SER A 12 -0.33 3.17 -5.07
N LEU A 13 -1.34 2.32 -5.28
CA LEU A 13 -1.34 1.34 -6.37
C LEU A 13 -1.44 2.02 -7.74
N ALA A 14 -2.39 2.93 -7.93
CA ALA A 14 -2.56 3.67 -9.18
C ALA A 14 -1.30 4.48 -9.56
N ALA A 15 -0.62 5.06 -8.57
CA ALA A 15 0.64 5.76 -8.79
C ALA A 15 1.77 4.81 -9.25
N ALA A 16 1.81 3.58 -8.71
CA ALA A 16 2.78 2.57 -9.15
C ALA A 16 2.44 2.01 -10.55
N GLU A 17 1.16 1.85 -10.89
CA GLU A 17 0.70 1.40 -12.21
C GLU A 17 0.97 2.42 -13.32
N ALA A 18 0.95 3.72 -12.98
CA ALA A 18 1.27 4.79 -13.91
C ALA A 18 2.79 4.97 -14.15
N LEU A 19 3.64 4.27 -13.39
CA LEU A 19 5.09 4.40 -13.48
C LEU A 19 5.64 3.76 -14.77
N SER A 20 6.34 4.55 -15.59
CA SER A 20 7.09 4.02 -16.74
C SER A 20 8.33 3.26 -16.25
N LEU A 21 8.32 1.93 -16.36
CA LEU A 21 9.47 1.12 -15.96
C LEU A 21 10.71 1.33 -16.84
N ALA A 22 10.53 1.80 -18.07
CA ALA A 22 11.63 2.04 -19.01
C ALA A 22 12.43 3.30 -18.64
N ASP A 23 11.77 4.28 -18.02
CA ASP A 23 12.32 5.61 -17.80
C ASP A 23 12.53 5.95 -16.31
N ALA A 24 11.98 5.14 -15.40
CA ALA A 24 12.05 5.40 -13.96
C ALA A 24 13.47 5.19 -13.41
N ALA A 25 13.89 6.13 -12.55
CA ALA A 25 15.12 5.95 -11.79
C ALA A 25 14.95 4.83 -10.74
N PRO A 26 16.04 4.13 -10.35
CA PRO A 26 15.99 3.11 -9.31
C PRO A 26 15.36 3.58 -7.99
N GLU A 27 15.57 4.82 -7.62
CA GLU A 27 15.03 5.45 -6.41
C GLU A 27 13.50 5.60 -6.47
N GLU A 28 12.97 5.95 -7.66
CA GLU A 28 11.53 6.07 -7.90
C GLU A 28 10.86 4.70 -7.83
N LEU A 29 11.47 3.68 -8.44
CA LEU A 29 11.01 2.29 -8.36
C LEU A 29 10.95 1.81 -6.89
N ALA A 30 12.02 2.06 -6.13
CA ALA A 30 12.09 1.68 -4.73
C ALA A 30 11.04 2.42 -3.87
N TYR A 31 10.82 3.70 -4.17
CA TYR A 31 9.80 4.51 -3.49
C TYR A 31 8.40 3.93 -3.70
N HIS A 32 7.99 3.70 -4.96
CA HIS A 32 6.66 3.19 -5.29
C HIS A 32 6.43 1.77 -4.76
N LEU A 33 7.43 0.89 -4.87
CA LEU A 33 7.36 -0.45 -4.27
C LEU A 33 7.18 -0.39 -2.75
N GLY A 34 7.94 0.48 -2.08
CA GLY A 34 7.83 0.68 -0.64
C GLY A 34 6.46 1.24 -0.22
N ALA A 35 5.92 2.19 -1.00
CA ALA A 35 4.60 2.75 -0.78
C ALA A 35 3.50 1.69 -0.91
N VAL A 36 3.50 0.90 -1.99
CA VAL A 36 2.54 -0.18 -2.21
C VAL A 36 2.63 -1.23 -1.10
N LYS A 37 3.84 -1.68 -0.75
CA LYS A 37 4.04 -2.66 0.34
C LYS A 37 3.45 -2.17 1.67
N ARG A 38 3.71 -0.92 2.04
CA ARG A 38 3.19 -0.34 3.30
C ARG A 38 1.67 -0.21 3.26
N SER A 39 1.10 0.29 2.17
CA SER A 39 -0.36 0.41 2.00
C SER A 39 -1.05 -0.95 2.05
N LEU A 40 -0.51 -1.94 1.35
CA LEU A 40 -1.03 -3.32 1.38
C LEU A 40 -0.99 -3.90 2.79
N ARG A 41 0.12 -3.74 3.52
CA ARG A 41 0.21 -4.18 4.91
C ARG A 41 -0.90 -3.56 5.76
N THR A 42 -1.17 -2.27 5.62
CA THR A 42 -2.22 -1.59 6.39
C THR A 42 -3.61 -2.12 6.01
N VAL A 43 -3.89 -2.36 4.72
CA VAL A 43 -5.14 -3.01 4.29
C VAL A 43 -5.28 -4.40 4.88
N LEU A 44 -4.23 -5.22 4.84
CA LEU A 44 -4.23 -6.56 5.43
C LEU A 44 -4.43 -6.52 6.94
N GLN A 45 -3.90 -5.51 7.64
CA GLN A 45 -4.14 -5.31 9.07
C GLN A 45 -5.60 -4.93 9.39
N LEU A 46 -6.27 -4.20 8.50
CA LEU A 46 -7.70 -3.92 8.65
C LEU A 46 -8.57 -5.17 8.41
N LEU A 47 -8.15 -6.03 7.48
CA LEU A 47 -8.89 -7.24 7.11
C LEU A 47 -8.57 -8.44 8.01
N ALA A 48 -7.41 -8.43 8.69
CA ALA A 48 -7.04 -9.49 9.61
C ALA A 48 -8.10 -9.60 10.71
N PRO A 49 -8.61 -10.81 10.99
CA PRO A 49 -9.45 -11.04 12.15
C PRO A 49 -8.69 -10.50 13.36
N VAL A 50 -9.33 -9.62 14.12
CA VAL A 50 -8.80 -9.20 15.41
C VAL A 50 -8.89 -10.43 16.31
N GLU A 51 -7.89 -11.30 16.28
CA GLU A 51 -7.54 -12.18 17.40
C GLU A 51 -7.06 -11.25 18.53
N ARG A 52 -7.98 -10.43 19.05
CA ARG A 52 -7.85 -9.86 20.38
C ARG A 52 -7.95 -11.08 21.27
N GLY A 53 -6.78 -11.60 21.64
CA GLY A 53 -6.61 -12.43 22.83
C GLY A 53 -7.51 -11.86 23.92
N GLY A 54 -8.34 -12.75 24.46
CA GLY A 54 -9.31 -12.42 25.47
C GLY A 54 -8.67 -11.84 26.74
N ARG A 55 -9.57 -11.24 27.53
CA ARG A 55 -9.47 -10.93 28.97
C ARG A 55 -8.08 -10.84 29.59
#